data_AF-A0A2E2EBN8-F1
#
_entry.id   AF-A0A2E2EBN8-F1
#
_cell.length_a   1.000
_cell.length_b   1.000
_cell.length_c   1.000
_cell.angle_alpha   90.00
_cell.angle_beta   90.00
_cell.angle_gamma   90.00
#
_symmetry.space_group_name_H-M   'P 1'
#
loop_
_entity.id
_entity.type
_entity.pdbx_description
1 polymer ?
#
loop_
_entity_poly.entity_id
_entity_poly.type
_entity_poly.pdbx_seq_one_letter_code
_entity_poly.pdbx_strand_id
1 'polypeptide(L)'
;MYCPVCFNDTLKIASSGVVKLLFNGKAKSTSQFFYNLSQDKDEELLQKIEDVVKDYFIYYSGFQNKDPIENIDAYSIDFKCENKCVININHKVNVIGLLFSQDELNEIVERLAKKYNIPIDLKDLKR
;
A
#
# COMPACT_ATOMS: atom_id res chain seq x y z
N MET A 1 -3.62 -17.03 3.97
CA MET A 1 -3.72 -16.37 5.29
C MET A 1 -4.90 -16.94 6.04
N TYR A 2 -4.86 -16.82 7.35
CA TYR A 2 -5.85 -17.42 8.23
C TYR A 2 -6.96 -16.41 8.59
N CYS A 3 -8.21 -16.85 8.70
CA CYS A 3 -9.35 -16.01 9.03
C CYS A 3 -9.46 -15.78 10.56
N PRO A 4 -9.46 -14.53 11.05
CA PRO A 4 -9.49 -14.23 12.49
C PRO A 4 -10.78 -14.65 13.20
N VAL A 5 -11.82 -15.06 12.47
CA VAL A 5 -13.13 -15.42 13.02
C VAL A 5 -13.32 -16.93 13.10
N CYS A 6 -13.16 -17.65 11.98
CA CYS A 6 -13.48 -19.08 11.91
C CYS A 6 -12.28 -20.01 12.08
N PHE A 7 -11.11 -19.45 12.32
CA PHE A 7 -9.89 -20.18 12.51
C PHE A 7 -9.41 -21.08 11.37
N ASN A 8 -9.80 -20.77 10.12
CA ASN A 8 -9.44 -21.55 8.94
C ASN A 8 -8.55 -20.78 7.95
N ASP A 9 -7.78 -21.49 7.11
CA ASP A 9 -6.86 -20.95 6.09
C ASP A 9 -7.56 -20.44 4.83
N THR A 10 -8.67 -19.74 5.01
CA THR A 10 -9.59 -19.35 3.95
C THR A 10 -9.62 -17.84 3.70
N LEU A 11 -8.69 -17.07 4.30
CA LEU A 11 -8.66 -15.61 4.13
C LEU A 11 -7.87 -15.25 2.87
N LYS A 12 -8.56 -14.61 1.93
CA LYS A 12 -8.03 -14.16 0.64
C LYS A 12 -8.40 -12.69 0.41
N ILE A 13 -7.57 -11.97 -0.32
CA ILE A 13 -7.89 -10.60 -0.73
C ILE A 13 -9.12 -10.63 -1.66
N ALA A 14 -10.02 -9.66 -1.52
CA ALA A 14 -11.15 -9.52 -2.40
C ALA A 14 -10.68 -9.15 -3.81
N SER A 15 -11.45 -9.56 -4.84
CA SER A 15 -11.17 -9.22 -6.24
C SER A 15 -11.19 -7.71 -6.51
N SER A 16 -11.86 -6.92 -5.67
CA SER A 16 -11.84 -5.47 -5.73
C SER A 16 -11.89 -4.90 -4.33
N GLY A 17 -11.33 -3.71 -4.17
CA GLY A 17 -11.23 -3.07 -2.86
C GLY A 17 -10.44 -1.78 -2.91
N VAL A 18 -10.04 -1.31 -1.72
CA VAL A 18 -9.20 -0.13 -1.52
C VAL A 18 -7.89 -0.53 -0.85
N VAL A 19 -6.80 0.03 -1.35
CA VAL A 19 -5.48 -0.02 -0.71
C VAL A 19 -5.17 1.36 -0.17
N LYS A 20 -4.70 1.42 1.08
CA LYS A 20 -4.24 2.64 1.73
C LYS A 20 -2.73 2.56 1.98
N LEU A 21 -2.01 3.58 1.52
CA LEU A 21 -0.59 3.76 1.78
C LEU A 21 -0.36 4.63 3.02
N LEU A 22 0.65 4.27 3.79
CA LEU A 22 1.17 5.07 4.90
C LEU A 22 2.67 5.30 4.67
N PHE A 23 3.11 6.52 4.91
CA PHE A 23 4.50 6.97 4.82
C PHE A 23 4.90 7.39 6.24
N ASN A 24 5.82 6.66 6.87
CA ASN A 24 6.17 6.79 8.29
C ASN A 24 4.93 6.75 9.21
N GLY A 25 3.98 5.85 8.92
CA GLY A 25 2.72 5.74 9.66
C GLY A 25 1.74 6.91 9.46
N LYS A 26 2.06 7.89 8.60
CA LYS A 26 1.19 9.02 8.24
C LYS A 26 0.57 8.78 6.87
N ALA A 27 -0.68 9.22 6.69
CA ALA A 27 -1.36 9.11 5.42
C ALA A 27 -2.17 10.39 5.15
N LYS A 28 -2.15 10.85 3.90
CA LYS A 28 -3.11 11.85 3.42
C LYS A 28 -4.45 11.16 3.18
N SER A 29 -5.54 11.91 3.11
CA SER A 29 -6.85 11.38 2.70
C SER A 29 -6.82 10.75 1.30
N THR A 30 -5.92 11.22 0.44
CA THR A 30 -5.68 10.71 -0.92
C THR A 30 -4.59 9.65 -0.99
N SER A 31 -4.01 9.23 0.13
CA SER A 31 -3.02 8.14 0.18
C SER A 31 -3.69 6.77 0.04
N GLN A 32 -4.57 6.62 -0.95
CA GLN A 32 -5.31 5.40 -1.21
C GLN A 32 -5.69 5.29 -2.69
N PHE A 33 -5.83 4.06 -3.18
CA PHE A 33 -6.33 3.78 -4.53
C PHE A 33 -7.28 2.59 -4.51
N PHE A 34 -8.17 2.52 -5.51
CA PHE A 34 -9.06 1.39 -5.72
C PHE A 34 -8.46 0.42 -6.73
N TYR A 35 -8.60 -0.87 -6.44
CA TYR A 35 -8.16 -1.94 -7.33
C TYR A 35 -9.33 -2.84 -7.71
N ASN A 36 -9.24 -3.45 -8.88
CA ASN A 36 -10.13 -4.50 -9.36
C ASN A 36 -9.31 -5.52 -10.16
N LEU A 37 -8.96 -6.65 -9.57
CA LEU A 37 -8.18 -7.74 -10.15
C LEU A 37 -8.83 -8.42 -11.37
N SER A 38 -10.10 -8.14 -11.65
CA SER A 38 -10.78 -8.63 -12.85
C SER A 38 -10.69 -7.67 -14.04
N GLN A 39 -10.27 -6.42 -13.81
CA GLN A 39 -10.22 -5.37 -14.82
C GLN A 39 -8.82 -4.76 -14.94
N ASP A 40 -8.20 -4.48 -13.81
CA ASP A 40 -6.88 -3.87 -13.73
C ASP A 40 -5.80 -4.89 -14.12
N LYS A 41 -4.92 -4.48 -15.03
CA LYS A 41 -3.67 -5.19 -15.27
C LYS A 41 -2.60 -4.77 -14.26
N ASP A 42 -1.55 -5.58 -14.13
CA ASP A 42 -0.42 -5.29 -13.23
C ASP A 42 0.17 -3.89 -13.48
N GLU A 43 0.37 -3.51 -14.74
CA GLU A 43 0.87 -2.17 -15.11
C GLU A 43 -0.05 -1.03 -14.65
N GLU A 44 -1.38 -1.22 -14.72
CA GLU A 44 -2.35 -0.21 -14.29
C GLU A 44 -2.37 -0.09 -12.77
N LEU A 45 -2.18 -1.21 -12.06
CA LEU A 45 -2.04 -1.22 -10.61
C LEU A 45 -0.78 -0.46 -10.17
N LEU A 46 0.35 -0.70 -10.84
CA LEU A 46 1.60 0.03 -10.61
C LEU A 46 1.44 1.52 -10.89
N GLN A 47 0.73 1.90 -11.96
CA GLN A 47 0.45 3.30 -12.26
C GLN A 47 -0.36 3.97 -11.15
N LYS A 48 -1.37 3.28 -10.60
CA LYS A 48 -2.17 3.80 -9.48
C LYS A 48 -1.32 4.00 -8.22
N ILE A 49 -0.38 3.09 -7.94
CA ILE A 49 0.57 3.22 -6.84
C ILE A 49 1.47 4.44 -7.07
N GLU A 50 2.03 4.57 -8.26
CA GLU A 50 2.86 5.71 -8.64
C GLU A 50 2.13 7.03 -8.46
N ASP A 51 0.87 7.13 -8.87
CA ASP A 51 0.07 8.35 -8.74
C ASP A 51 -0.15 8.72 -7.27
N VAL A 52 -0.40 7.73 -6.39
CA VAL A 52 -0.57 7.98 -4.96
C VAL A 52 0.74 8.40 -4.29
N VAL A 53 1.85 7.73 -4.59
CA VAL A 53 3.18 8.09 -4.06
C VAL A 53 3.57 9.49 -4.54
N LYS A 54 3.32 9.80 -5.82
CA LYS A 54 3.57 11.10 -6.42
C LYS A 54 2.76 12.21 -5.75
N ASP A 55 1.46 12.01 -5.55
CA ASP A 55 0.61 13.00 -4.85
C ASP A 55 1.11 13.24 -3.42
N TYR A 56 1.47 12.17 -2.70
CA TYR A 56 2.04 12.32 -1.37
C TYR A 56 3.38 13.07 -1.42
N PHE A 57 4.26 12.78 -2.37
CA PHE A 57 5.59 13.39 -2.45
C PHE A 57 5.50 14.86 -2.84
N ILE A 58 4.60 15.24 -3.75
CA ILE A 58 4.32 16.65 -4.06
C ILE A 58 3.84 17.38 -2.80
N TYR A 59 2.89 16.79 -2.08
CA TYR A 59 2.41 17.35 -0.81
C TYR A 59 3.54 17.48 0.22
N TYR A 60 4.34 16.42 0.39
CA TYR A 60 5.45 16.36 1.34
C TYR A 60 6.58 17.32 0.96
N SER A 61 6.74 17.62 -0.33
CA SER A 61 7.76 18.54 -0.82
C SER A 61 7.56 19.98 -0.33
N GLY A 62 6.32 20.36 0.03
CA GLY A 62 5.97 21.68 0.54
C GLY A 62 6.33 21.95 2.00
N PHE A 63 6.74 20.93 2.76
CA PHE A 63 7.13 21.09 4.16
C PHE A 63 8.57 21.63 4.28
N GLN A 64 8.83 22.51 5.24
CA GLN A 64 10.18 23.05 5.48
C GLN A 64 11.09 22.04 6.18
N ASN A 65 10.56 21.33 7.17
CA ASN A 65 11.26 20.28 7.90
C ASN A 65 10.75 18.92 7.43
N LYS A 66 11.53 18.25 6.59
CA LYS A 66 11.21 16.92 6.05
C LYS A 66 12.06 15.89 6.78
N ASP A 67 11.40 15.04 7.55
CA ASP A 67 12.01 13.82 8.04
C ASP A 67 12.20 12.85 6.86
N PRO A 68 13.28 12.05 6.84
CA PRO A 68 13.41 10.98 5.87
C PRO A 68 12.20 10.04 5.90
N ILE A 69 11.68 9.64 4.74
CA ILE A 69 10.71 8.55 4.67
C ILE A 69 11.47 7.24 4.90
N GLU A 70 11.21 6.62 6.04
CA GLU A 70 11.89 5.40 6.50
C GLU A 70 11.07 4.14 6.21
N ASN A 71 9.74 4.24 6.27
CA ASN A 71 8.84 3.10 6.13
C ASN A 71 7.65 3.48 5.25
N ILE A 72 7.30 2.59 4.33
CA ILE A 72 6.10 2.70 3.51
C ILE A 72 5.31 1.41 3.66
N ASP A 73 4.09 1.54 4.17
CA ASP A 73 3.19 0.42 4.33
C ASP A 73 2.01 0.55 3.36
N ALA A 74 1.48 -0.58 2.89
CA ALA A 74 0.23 -0.64 2.15
C ALA A 74 -0.72 -1.65 2.79
N TYR A 75 -1.91 -1.19 3.17
CA TYR A 75 -2.91 -2.05 3.82
C TYR A 75 -4.24 -2.03 3.08
N SER A 76 -4.95 -3.15 3.15
CA SER A 76 -6.37 -3.23 2.80
C SER A 76 -7.18 -3.87 3.91
N ILE A 77 -8.47 -3.54 3.94
CA ILE A 77 -9.49 -4.19 4.77
C ILE A 77 -10.37 -5.13 3.95
N ASP A 78 -10.23 -5.11 2.62
CA ASP A 78 -11.08 -5.85 1.68
C ASP A 78 -10.59 -7.29 1.54
N PHE A 79 -10.76 -8.07 2.61
CA PHE A 79 -10.47 -9.50 2.65
C PHE A 79 -11.76 -10.30 2.77
N LYS A 80 -11.84 -11.39 2.01
CA LYS A 80 -12.96 -12.33 2.03
C LYS A 80 -12.49 -13.65 2.62
N CYS A 81 -13.33 -14.16 3.52
CA CYS A 81 -13.22 -15.52 4.02
C CYS A 81 -14.18 -16.42 3.23
N GLU A 82 -13.74 -17.61 2.82
CA GLU A 82 -14.61 -18.57 2.11
C GLU A 82 -15.86 -18.94 2.92
N ASN A 83 -15.73 -19.01 4.26
CA ASN A 83 -16.85 -19.20 5.19
C ASN A 83 -17.76 -17.95 5.35
N LYS A 84 -17.57 -16.89 4.56
CA LYS A 84 -18.33 -15.64 4.59
C LYS A 84 -18.37 -14.95 5.97
N CYS A 85 -17.33 -15.15 6.77
CA CYS A 85 -17.20 -14.47 8.06
C CYS A 85 -17.13 -12.96 7.88
N VAL A 86 -17.83 -12.22 8.74
CA VAL A 86 -17.71 -10.77 8.81
C VAL A 86 -16.38 -10.42 9.46
N ILE A 87 -15.44 -9.90 8.67
CA ILE A 87 -14.14 -9.46 9.15
C ILE A 87 -14.26 -8.04 9.72
N ASN A 88 -13.66 -7.82 10.88
CA ASN A 88 -13.68 -6.51 11.53
C ASN A 88 -12.88 -5.49 10.68
N ILE A 89 -13.41 -4.26 10.53
CA ILE A 89 -12.76 -3.14 9.82
C ILE A 89 -11.39 -2.75 10.42
N ASN A 90 -11.12 -3.12 11.67
CA ASN A 90 -9.83 -2.90 12.32
C ASN A 90 -8.77 -3.91 11.87
N HIS A 91 -9.18 -5.00 11.23
CA HIS A 91 -8.27 -5.99 10.68
C HIS A 91 -7.71 -5.49 9.34
N LYS A 92 -6.59 -4.78 9.42
CA LYS A 92 -5.82 -4.32 8.27
C LYS A 92 -4.72 -5.33 7.97
N VAL A 93 -4.61 -5.73 6.71
CA VAL A 93 -3.62 -6.71 6.27
C VAL A 93 -2.70 -6.04 5.26
N ASN A 94 -1.39 -6.28 5.40
CA ASN A 94 -0.40 -5.79 4.45
C ASN A 94 -0.64 -6.43 3.08
N VAL A 95 -0.69 -5.61 2.02
CA VAL A 95 -0.93 -6.08 0.64
C VAL A 95 0.34 -6.07 -0.22
N ILE A 96 1.47 -5.61 0.32
CA ILE A 96 2.78 -5.76 -0.32
C ILE A 96 3.12 -7.26 -0.36
N GLY A 97 3.51 -7.77 -1.53
CA GLY A 97 3.69 -9.18 -1.83
C GLY A 97 2.40 -9.93 -2.20
N LEU A 98 1.23 -9.29 -2.10
CA LEU A 98 -0.07 -9.85 -2.54
C LEU A 98 -0.59 -9.19 -3.82
N LEU A 99 -0.51 -7.86 -3.88
CA LEU A 99 -0.99 -7.07 -5.00
C LEU A 99 0.15 -6.59 -5.90
N PHE A 100 1.30 -6.29 -5.32
CA PHE A 100 2.50 -5.82 -6.00
C PHE A 100 3.70 -6.19 -5.14
N SER A 101 4.88 -6.31 -5.73
CA SER A 101 6.10 -6.67 -5.03
C SER A 101 6.69 -5.48 -4.25
N GLN A 102 7.53 -5.78 -3.26
CA GLN A 102 8.29 -4.76 -2.55
C GLN A 102 9.27 -4.04 -3.49
N ASP A 103 9.85 -4.77 -4.44
CA ASP A 103 10.84 -4.24 -5.39
C ASP A 103 10.22 -3.18 -6.31
N GLU A 104 9.01 -3.44 -6.85
CA GLU A 104 8.28 -2.48 -7.67
C GLU A 104 7.93 -1.21 -6.90
N LEU A 105 7.50 -1.35 -5.64
CA LEU A 105 7.23 -0.19 -4.78
C LEU A 105 8.51 0.62 -4.53
N ASN A 106 9.62 -0.05 -4.21
CA ASN A 106 10.89 0.60 -3.96
C ASN A 106 11.38 1.36 -5.19
N GLU A 107 11.28 0.77 -6.39
CA GLU A 107 11.67 1.43 -7.64
C GLU A 107 10.87 2.74 -7.87
N ILE A 108 9.54 2.68 -7.70
CA ILE A 108 8.66 3.85 -7.82
C ILE A 108 9.06 4.92 -6.81
N VAL A 109 9.24 4.53 -5.56
CA VAL A 109 9.57 5.43 -4.44
C VAL A 109 10.92 6.10 -4.64
N GLU A 110 11.97 5.35 -4.97
CA GLU A 110 13.30 5.90 -5.21
C GLU A 110 13.32 6.88 -6.38
N ARG A 111 12.63 6.53 -7.48
CA ARG A 111 12.53 7.37 -8.67
C ARG A 111 11.83 8.69 -8.36
N LEU A 112 10.70 8.64 -7.64
CA LEU A 112 9.95 9.83 -7.27
C LEU A 112 10.65 10.64 -6.17
N ALA A 113 11.35 9.99 -5.24
CA ALA A 113 12.10 10.65 -4.18
C ALA A 113 13.20 11.54 -4.77
N LYS A 114 13.97 10.98 -5.72
CA LYS A 114 14.98 11.73 -6.48
C LYS A 114 14.36 12.91 -7.24
N LYS A 115 13.20 12.69 -7.87
CA LYS A 115 12.50 13.71 -8.67
C LYS A 115 11.99 14.89 -7.82
N TYR A 116 11.45 14.63 -6.64
CA TYR A 116 10.87 15.66 -5.77
C TYR A 116 11.80 16.09 -4.61
N ASN A 117 13.05 15.63 -4.63
CA ASN A 117 14.05 15.87 -3.59
C ASN A 117 13.53 15.54 -2.18
N ILE A 118 12.92 14.36 -2.04
CA ILE A 118 12.42 13.84 -0.77
C ILE A 118 13.51 12.96 -0.16
N PRO A 119 13.94 13.24 1.09
CA PRO A 119 14.87 12.35 1.79
C PRO A 119 14.18 11.00 2.05
N ILE A 120 14.86 9.92 1.72
CA ILE A 120 14.41 8.55 2.00
C ILE A 120 15.54 7.80 2.71
N ASP A 121 15.17 7.00 3.71
CA ASP A 121 16.07 6.11 4.46
C ASP A 121 15.32 4.80 4.75
N LEU A 122 14.96 4.09 3.67
CA LEU A 122 14.10 2.91 3.75
C LEU A 122 14.76 1.81 4.60
N LYS A 123 14.23 1.56 5.80
CA LYS A 123 14.86 0.67 6.80
C LYS A 123 14.77 -0.82 6.48
N ASP A 124 14.04 -1.22 5.44
CA ASP A 124 13.84 -2.63 5.05
C ASP A 124 14.39 -2.95 3.65
N LEU A 125 15.70 -2.79 3.45
CA LEU A 125 16.36 -3.15 2.18
C LEU A 125 16.72 -4.63 2.04
N LYS A 126 16.58 -5.47 3.08
CA LYS A 126 16.88 -6.91 3.03
C LYS A 126 16.14 -7.69 4.13
N ARG A 127 14.97 -8.23 3.84
CA ARG A 127 14.47 -9.43 4.52
C ARG A 127 13.87 -10.39 3.50
#